data_AF-A0A0F9TK12-F1
#
_entry.id   AF-A0A0F9TK12-F1
#
_cell.length_a   1.000
_cell.length_b   1.000
_cell.length_c   1.000
_cell.angle_alpha   90.00
_cell.angle_beta   90.00
_cell.angle_gamma   90.00
#
_symmetry.space_group_name_H-M   'P 1'
#
loop_
_entity.id
_entity.type
_entity.pdbx_description
1 polymer ?
#
loop_
_entity_poly.entity_id
_entity_poly.type
_entity_poly.pdbx_seq_one_letter_code
_entity_poly.pdbx_strand_id
1 'polypeptide(L)'
;MTAPRGLEGSLPPCIKIAVFEGKRAMWHDFSGCGHPREFSPLRFTVNVAEIVEWKPLGEGGINWPWVVGDTGCWQEATNDPDEAERLWLEACERLRVMP
;
A
#
# COMPACT_ATOMS: atom_id res chain seq x y z
N MET A 1 -16.35 -0.28 -9.32
CA MET A 1 -15.67 0.92 -9.87
C MET A 1 -14.21 0.57 -10.13
N THR A 2 -13.73 0.79 -11.34
CA THR A 2 -12.36 0.45 -11.80
C THR A 2 -11.33 1.36 -11.13
N ALA A 3 -10.18 0.81 -10.73
CA ALA A 3 -9.07 1.61 -10.19
C ALA A 3 -8.69 2.74 -11.20
N PRO A 4 -8.39 3.96 -10.74
CA PRO A 4 -7.95 5.03 -11.63
C PRO A 4 -6.74 4.59 -12.46
N ARG A 5 -6.71 4.98 -13.75
CA ARG A 5 -5.68 4.63 -14.76
C ARG A 5 -4.23 5.06 -14.43
N GLY A 6 -3.93 5.51 -13.21
CA GLY A 6 -2.64 6.13 -12.86
C GLY A 6 -1.73 5.34 -11.91
N LEU A 7 -2.17 4.22 -11.33
CA LEU A 7 -1.35 3.48 -10.35
C LEU A 7 -0.36 2.49 -11.00
N GLU A 8 -0.71 1.89 -12.14
CA GLU A 8 0.18 0.97 -12.85
C GLU A 8 1.24 1.77 -13.64
N GLY A 9 2.52 1.62 -13.28
CA GLY A 9 3.65 2.21 -14.01
C GLY A 9 4.16 3.56 -13.51
N SER A 10 3.45 4.22 -12.58
CA SER A 10 3.84 5.55 -12.06
C SER A 10 4.36 5.54 -10.62
N LEU A 11 4.30 4.39 -9.94
CA LEU A 11 4.71 4.27 -8.55
C LEU A 11 6.23 4.11 -8.41
N PRO A 12 6.84 4.68 -7.35
CA PRO A 12 8.23 4.39 -7.00
C PRO A 12 8.45 2.88 -6.81
N PRO A 13 9.64 2.35 -7.13
CA PRO A 13 9.92 0.91 -7.04
C PRO A 13 9.81 0.36 -5.61
N CYS A 14 9.85 1.22 -4.59
CA CYS A 14 9.68 0.81 -3.20
C CYS A 14 8.21 0.62 -2.78
N ILE A 15 7.23 0.88 -3.65
CA ILE A 15 5.80 0.80 -3.34
C ILE A 15 5.08 -0.13 -4.31
N LYS A 16 4.24 -1.03 -3.78
CA LYS A 16 3.22 -1.76 -4.54
C LYS A 16 1.84 -1.41 -3.99
N ILE A 17 0.88 -1.15 -4.87
CA ILE A 17 -0.51 -0.87 -4.47
C ILE A 17 -1.46 -1.65 -5.38
N ALA A 18 -2.44 -2.29 -4.77
CA ALA A 18 -3.59 -2.89 -5.44
C ALA A 18 -4.86 -2.24 -4.90
N VAL A 19 -5.84 -2.00 -5.77
CA VAL A 19 -7.11 -1.36 -5.42
C VAL A 19 -8.26 -2.21 -5.95
N PHE A 20 -9.23 -2.47 -5.09
CA PHE A 20 -10.43 -3.22 -5.43
C PHE A 20 -11.61 -2.67 -4.64
N GLU A 21 -12.71 -2.34 -5.32
CA GLU A 21 -13.98 -1.93 -4.71
C GLU A 21 -13.88 -0.93 -3.54
N GLY A 22 -13.10 0.15 -3.73
CA GLY A 22 -12.96 1.20 -2.71
C GLY A 22 -12.01 0.85 -1.56
N LYS A 23 -11.27 -0.26 -1.67
CA LYS A 23 -10.26 -0.71 -0.72
C LYS A 23 -8.89 -0.73 -1.39
N ARG A 24 -7.82 -0.69 -0.60
CA ARG A 24 -6.45 -0.86 -1.08
C ARG A 24 -5.67 -1.88 -0.27
N ALA A 25 -4.80 -2.62 -0.94
CA ALA A 25 -3.63 -3.25 -0.35
C ALA A 25 -2.40 -2.41 -0.73
N MET A 26 -1.52 -2.11 0.23
CA MET A 26 -0.25 -1.44 -0.03
C MET A 26 0.87 -2.22 0.63
N TRP A 27 1.97 -2.35 -0.11
CA TRP A 27 3.25 -2.83 0.38
C TRP A 27 4.28 -1.71 0.19
N HIS A 28 5.19 -1.57 1.15
CA HIS A 28 6.23 -0.54 1.13
C HIS A 28 7.55 -1.09 1.66
N ASP A 29 8.63 -0.95 0.89
CA ASP A 29 10.01 -1.22 1.29
C ASP A 29 10.75 0.08 1.64
N PHE A 30 10.89 0.34 2.94
CA PHE A 30 11.56 1.54 3.45
C PHE A 30 13.07 1.57 3.18
N SER A 31 13.69 0.46 2.74
CA SER A 31 15.12 0.46 2.39
C SER A 31 15.43 1.20 1.08
N GLY A 32 14.44 1.29 0.18
CA GLY A 32 14.61 1.85 -1.17
C GLY A 32 14.28 3.33 -1.31
N CYS A 33 13.66 3.96 -0.30
CA CYS A 33 13.05 5.28 -0.50
C CYS A 33 13.90 6.47 0.00
N GLY A 34 15.16 6.26 0.41
CA GLY A 34 16.04 7.34 0.91
C GLY A 34 15.55 8.04 2.19
N HIS A 35 14.39 7.63 2.73
CA HIS A 35 13.91 8.10 4.02
C HIS A 35 14.77 7.48 5.12
N PRO A 36 15.29 8.28 6.07
CA PRO A 36 15.97 7.74 7.23
C PRO A 36 15.02 6.77 7.93
N ARG A 37 15.56 5.68 8.49
CA ARG A 37 14.82 4.60 9.21
C ARG A 37 14.05 5.08 10.46
N GLU A 38 13.85 6.39 10.60
CA GLU A 38 13.22 7.05 11.73
C GLU A 38 11.69 6.83 11.78
N PHE A 39 11.05 6.38 10.70
CA PHE A 39 9.60 6.19 10.65
C PHE A 39 9.11 4.76 10.96
N SER A 40 9.99 3.75 10.89
CA SER A 40 9.66 2.37 11.26
C SER A 40 10.94 1.56 11.50
N PRO A 41 11.07 0.82 12.62
CA PRO A 41 12.19 -0.10 12.83
C PRO A 41 12.16 -1.30 11.85
N LEU A 42 11.05 -1.47 11.12
CA LEU A 42 10.81 -2.58 10.20
C LEU A 42 10.91 -2.12 8.74
N ARG A 43 11.64 -2.88 7.93
CA ARG A 43 11.93 -2.59 6.52
C ARG A 43 10.68 -2.61 5.64
N PHE A 44 9.78 -3.57 5.87
CA PHE A 44 8.59 -3.75 5.05
C PHE A 44 7.33 -3.50 5.87
N THR A 45 6.36 -2.84 5.27
CA THR A 45 5.00 -2.73 5.84
C THR A 45 4.00 -3.06 4.77
N VAL A 46 3.01 -3.87 5.15
CA VAL A 46 1.87 -4.24 4.30
C VAL A 46 0.60 -3.88 5.04
N ASN A 47 -0.34 -3.22 4.36
CA ASN A 47 -1.65 -2.96 4.94
C ASN A 47 -2.78 -3.13 3.92
N VAL A 48 -3.96 -3.43 4.45
CA VAL A 48 -5.23 -3.42 3.73
C VAL A 48 -6.17 -2.49 4.46
N ALA A 49 -6.76 -1.53 3.75
CA ALA A 49 -7.66 -0.54 4.35
C ALA A 49 -8.67 -0.01 3.32
N GLU A 50 -9.77 0.53 3.82
CA GLU A 50 -10.74 1.29 3.02
C GLU A 50 -10.15 2.62 2.58
N ILE A 51 -10.38 2.97 1.32
CA ILE A 51 -9.97 4.24 0.73
C ILE A 51 -10.99 5.29 1.14
N VAL A 52 -10.54 6.29 1.90
CA VAL A 52 -11.41 7.40 2.32
C VAL A 52 -11.40 8.54 1.31
N GLU A 53 -10.30 8.68 0.57
CA GLU A 53 -10.11 9.80 -0.36
C GLU A 53 -9.06 9.45 -1.41
N TRP A 54 -9.21 10.00 -2.61
CA TRP A 54 -8.18 9.97 -3.64
C TRP A 54 -7.48 11.32 -3.68
N LYS A 55 -6.22 11.37 -3.25
CA LYS A 55 -5.44 12.61 -3.16
C LYS A 55 -4.40 12.70 -4.28
N PRO A 56 -4.23 13.84 -4.96
CA PRO A 56 -3.14 13.98 -5.92
C PRO A 56 -1.78 13.83 -5.21
N LEU A 57 -0.89 13.02 -5.79
CA LEU A 57 0.48 12.84 -5.31
C LEU A 57 1.45 13.55 -6.26
N GLY A 58 2.02 14.66 -5.78
CA GLY A 58 3.00 15.44 -6.54
C GLY A 58 2.47 16.00 -7.86
N GLU A 59 3.39 16.31 -8.77
CA GLU A 59 3.09 16.72 -10.13
C GLU A 59 3.19 15.49 -11.05
N GLY A 60 2.09 15.12 -11.72
CA GLY A 60 2.08 13.91 -12.57
C GLY A 60 0.73 13.22 -12.73
N GLY A 61 -0.34 13.72 -12.10
CA GLY A 61 -1.69 13.16 -12.27
C GLY A 61 -1.92 11.82 -11.57
N ILE A 62 -1.00 11.39 -10.70
CA ILE A 62 -1.17 10.20 -9.86
C ILE A 62 -2.10 10.57 -8.71
N ASN A 63 -3.18 9.82 -8.52
CA ASN A 63 -4.04 9.93 -7.35
C ASN A 63 -3.71 8.80 -6.36
N TRP A 64 -3.23 9.19 -5.19
CA TRP A 64 -2.95 8.33 -4.06
C TRP A 64 -4.23 7.92 -3.33
N PRO A 65 -4.48 6.62 -3.14
CA PRO A 65 -5.62 6.14 -2.35
C PRO A 65 -5.35 6.34 -0.85
N TRP A 66 -5.77 7.47 -0.32
CA TRP A 66 -5.57 7.86 1.07
C TRP A 66 -6.49 7.06 2.02
N VAL A 67 -6.00 6.78 3.23
CA VAL A 67 -6.70 6.01 4.27
C VAL A 67 -6.55 6.72 5.61
N VAL A 68 -7.49 6.49 6.53
CA VAL A 68 -7.34 6.87 7.94
C VAL A 68 -6.80 5.67 8.70
N GLY A 69 -5.79 5.88 9.54
CA GLY A 69 -4.96 4.82 10.12
C GLY A 69 -5.64 3.84 11.08
N ASP A 70 -6.90 4.05 11.49
CA ASP A 70 -7.42 3.42 12.71
C ASP A 70 -8.73 2.63 12.56
N THR A 71 -9.44 2.66 11.42
CA THR A 71 -10.71 1.91 11.28
C THR A 71 -10.66 0.89 10.15
N GLY A 72 -10.80 -0.39 10.53
CA GLY A 72 -10.94 -1.52 9.59
C GLY A 72 -9.67 -1.94 8.86
N CYS A 73 -8.50 -1.45 9.30
CA CYS A 73 -7.24 -1.77 8.66
C CYS A 73 -6.62 -3.08 9.19
N TRP A 74 -6.17 -3.95 8.28
CA TRP A 74 -5.17 -4.97 8.59
C TRP A 74 -3.78 -4.40 8.26
N GLN A 75 -2.81 -4.59 9.16
CA GLN A 75 -1.45 -4.15 8.93
C GLN A 75 -0.46 -5.12 9.56
N GLU A 76 0.57 -5.47 8.81
CA GLU A 76 1.70 -6.27 9.26
C GLU A 76 3.00 -5.61 8.81
N ALA A 77 4.09 -5.88 9.51
CA ALA A 77 5.41 -5.38 9.17
C ALA A 77 6.48 -6.41 9.50
N THR A 78 7.52 -6.48 8.67
CA THR A 78 8.60 -7.46 8.80
C THR A 78 9.91 -6.89 8.26
N ASN A 79 11.03 -7.54 8.61
CA ASN A 79 12.35 -7.28 8.01
C ASN A 79 12.73 -8.34 6.96
N ASP A 80 11.99 -9.44 6.89
CA ASP A 80 12.27 -10.55 5.98
C ASP A 80 11.60 -10.30 4.60
N PRO A 81 12.36 -10.25 3.50
CA PRO A 81 11.80 -10.06 2.15
C PRO A 81 10.85 -11.17 1.71
N ASP A 82 11.09 -12.42 2.09
CA ASP A 82 10.25 -13.56 1.68
C ASP A 82 8.92 -13.52 2.43
N GLU A 83 8.97 -13.17 3.72
CA GLU A 83 7.77 -12.91 4.50
C GLU A 83 7.01 -11.70 3.97
N ALA A 84 7.71 -10.64 3.55
CA ALA A 84 7.07 -9.45 2.99
C ALA A 84 6.31 -9.76 1.69
N GLU A 85 6.84 -10.65 0.83
CA GLU A 85 6.14 -11.11 -0.36
C GLU A 85 4.93 -12.00 0.00
N ARG A 86 5.06 -12.88 0.99
CA ARG A 86 3.93 -13.67 1.50
C ARG A 86 2.81 -12.77 2.03
N LEU A 87 3.15 -11.75 2.82
CA LEU A 87 2.21 -10.76 3.36
C LEU A 87 1.56 -9.95 2.25
N TRP A 88 2.28 -9.61 1.18
CA TRP A 88 1.71 -8.94 0.02
C TRP A 88 0.64 -9.79 -0.67
N LEU A 89 0.91 -11.08 -0.92
CA LEU A 89 -0.08 -11.99 -1.49
C LEU A 89 -1.29 -12.16 -0.58
N GLU A 90 -1.08 -12.29 0.73
CA GLU A 90 -2.16 -12.35 1.72
C GLU A 90 -3.02 -11.06 1.69
N ALA A 91 -2.38 -9.90 1.59
CA ALA A 91 -3.07 -8.62 1.47
C ALA A 91 -3.93 -8.55 0.19
N CYS A 92 -3.42 -9.03 -0.94
CA CYS A 92 -4.18 -9.10 -2.19
C CYS A 92 -5.39 -10.04 -2.10
N GLU A 93 -5.27 -11.18 -1.39
CA GLU A 93 -6.42 -12.07 -1.17
C GLU A 93 -7.43 -11.45 -0.21
N ARG A 94 -6.98 -10.85 0.90
CA ARG A 94 -7.85 -10.10 1.84
C ARG A 94 -8.61 -8.99 1.13
N LEU A 95 -7.93 -8.26 0.24
CA LEU A 95 -8.53 -7.21 -0.56
C LEU A 95 -9.71 -7.69 -1.41
N ARG A 96 -9.69 -8.94 -1.90
CA ARG A 96 -10.75 -9.53 -2.72
C ARG A 96 -11.95 -10.04 -1.91
N VAL A 97 -11.74 -10.39 -0.64
CA VAL A 97 -12.76 -11.02 0.21
C VAL A 97 -13.32 -10.10 1.30
N MET A 98 -12.75 -8.90 1.47
CA MET A 98 -13.28 -7.92 2.39
C MET A 98 -14.67 -7.46 1.91
N PRO A 99 -15.72 -7.55 2.76
CA PRO A 99 -17.10 -7.20 2.41
C PRO A 99 -17.25 -5.72 2.05
#